data_AF-A0AAV6A235-F1
#
_entry.id   AF-A0AAV6A235-F1
#
_cell.length_a   1.000
_cell.length_b   1.000
_cell.length_c   1.000
_cell.angle_alpha   90.00
_cell.angle_beta   90.00
_cell.angle_gamma   90.00
#
_symmetry.space_group_name_H-M   'P 1'
#
loop_
_entity.id
_entity.type
_entity.pdbx_description
1 polymer ?
#
loop_
_entity_poly.entity_id
_entity_poly.type
_entity_poly.pdbx_seq_one_letter_code
_entity_poly.pdbx_strand_id
1 'polypeptide(L)'
;MRLLVLAVLTALLLQGCTLVDIELQPRIRPLREETVEGEGKAKILLMDVSGVLADETGSVVLGTPPPRVPIVARVREELQKAEDDDEVRALIV
;
A
#
# COMPACT_ATOMS: atom_id res chain seq x y z
N MET A 1 -3.94 -52.56 -7.89
CA MET A 1 -4.74 -51.49 -8.52
C MET A 1 -5.38 -50.52 -7.53
N ARG A 2 -6.13 -50.98 -6.52
CA ARG A 2 -6.85 -50.11 -5.56
C ARG A 2 -5.95 -49.14 -4.76
N LEU A 3 -4.76 -49.59 -4.36
CA LEU A 3 -3.74 -48.78 -3.67
C LEU A 3 -3.11 -47.70 -4.55
N LEU A 4 -2.90 -47.98 -5.84
CA LEU A 4 -2.37 -47.02 -6.81
C LEU A 4 -3.39 -45.90 -7.08
N VAL A 5 -4.66 -46.26 -7.21
CA VAL A 5 -5.75 -45.28 -7.37
C VAL A 5 -5.84 -44.38 -6.15
N LEU A 6 -5.74 -44.95 -4.94
CA LEU A 6 -5.76 -44.18 -3.70
C LEU A 6 -4.57 -43.20 -3.62
N ALA A 7 -3.36 -43.66 -3.96
CA ALA A 7 -2.16 -42.81 -3.95
C ALA A 7 -2.25 -41.63 -4.93
N VAL A 8 -2.79 -41.86 -6.13
CA VAL A 8 -3.00 -40.80 -7.14
C VAL A 8 -4.05 -39.79 -6.68
N LEU A 9 -5.16 -40.26 -6.08
CA LEU A 9 -6.21 -39.39 -5.53
C LEU A 9 -5.68 -38.50 -4.40
N THR A 10 -4.87 -39.06 -3.51
CA THR A 10 -4.24 -38.30 -2.43
C THR A 10 -3.26 -37.26 -3.00
N ALA A 11 -2.44 -37.62 -3.99
CA ALA A 11 -1.51 -36.68 -4.62
C ALA A 11 -2.20 -35.51 -5.34
N LEU A 12 -3.41 -35.73 -5.89
CA LEU A 12 -4.22 -34.69 -6.52
C LEU A 12 -4.85 -33.74 -5.49
N LEU A 13 -5.25 -34.27 -4.33
CA LEU A 13 -5.82 -33.47 -3.23
C LEU A 13 -4.75 -32.62 -2.50
N LEU A 14 -3.47 -33.01 -2.57
CA LEU A 14 -2.35 -32.22 -2.04
C LEU A 14 -1.84 -31.13 -3.00
N GLN A 15 -2.40 -31.01 -4.22
CA GLN A 15 -2.13 -29.86 -5.08
C GLN A 15 -2.87 -28.65 -4.51
N GLY A 16 -2.26 -28.02 -3.51
CA GLY A 16 -2.79 -26.82 -2.88
C GLY A 16 -3.05 -25.73 -3.91
N CYS A 17 -4.18 -25.02 -3.75
CA CYS A 17 -4.54 -23.88 -4.57
C CYS A 17 -3.47 -22.79 -4.45
N THR A 18 -2.59 -22.67 -5.44
CA THR A 18 -1.75 -21.49 -5.58
C THR A 18 -2.63 -20.35 -6.11
N LEU A 19 -3.27 -19.63 -5.19
CA LEU A 19 -3.79 -18.29 -5.46
C LEU A 19 -2.58 -17.36 -5.66
N VAL A 20 -2.03 -17.40 -6.88
CA VAL A 20 -1.00 -16.46 -7.30
C VAL A 20 -1.69 -15.13 -7.59
N ASP A 21 -1.66 -14.22 -6.62
CA ASP A 21 -2.13 -12.85 -6.80
C ASP A 21 -1.10 -12.09 -7.64
N ILE A 22 -1.27 -12.13 -8.96
CA ILE A 22 -0.43 -11.36 -9.90
C ILE A 22 -1.05 -9.97 -10.00
N GLU A 23 -0.46 -8.99 -9.32
CA GLU A 23 -0.82 -7.57 -9.42
C GLU A 23 -0.47 -7.03 -10.82
N LEU A 24 -1.31 -7.32 -11.83
CA LEU A 24 -1.15 -6.86 -13.23
C LEU A 24 -1.50 -5.38 -13.43
N GLN A 25 -2.03 -4.71 -12.39
CA GLN A 25 -2.46 -3.31 -12.42
C GLN A 25 -1.94 -2.58 -11.18
N PRO A 26 -1.31 -1.39 -11.33
CA PRO A 26 -0.94 -0.57 -10.18
C PRO A 26 -2.20 -0.14 -9.44
N ARG A 27 -2.33 -0.57 -8.18
CA ARG A 27 -3.42 -0.19 -7.28
C ARG A 27 -2.94 0.89 -6.33
N ILE A 28 -3.82 1.83 -6.00
CA ILE A 28 -3.61 2.73 -4.86
C ILE A 28 -3.64 1.89 -3.60
N ARG A 29 -2.55 1.91 -2.82
CA ARG A 29 -2.45 1.22 -1.54
C ARG A 29 -2.64 2.21 -0.38
N PRO A 30 -3.12 1.74 0.78
CA PRO A 30 -3.29 2.60 1.96
C PRO A 30 -1.96 3.18 2.44
N LEU A 31 -2.02 4.33 3.11
CA LEU A 31 -0.86 4.96 3.72
C LEU A 31 -0.24 4.08 4.83
N ARG A 32 1.05 3.75 4.66
CA ARG A 32 1.84 3.03 5.67
C ARG A 32 2.87 3.96 6.29
N GLU A 33 3.10 3.77 7.59
CA GLU A 33 4.15 4.48 8.32
C GLU A 33 5.49 3.81 8.03
N GLU A 34 6.53 4.62 7.86
CA GLU A 34 7.91 4.17 7.68
C GLU A 34 8.82 5.00 8.58
N THR A 35 9.67 4.33 9.35
CA THR A 35 10.64 5.00 10.22
C THR A 35 11.85 5.43 9.39
N VAL A 36 12.02 6.73 9.20
CA VAL A 36 13.19 7.31 8.50
C VAL A 36 14.43 7.25 9.39
N GLU A 37 14.29 7.68 10.66
CA GLU A 37 15.38 7.71 11.63
C GLU A 37 14.82 7.72 13.07
N GLY A 38 15.63 7.23 14.01
CA GLY A 38 15.36 7.28 15.44
C GLY A 38 14.73 6.01 16.00
N GLU A 39 14.88 5.83 17.31
CA GLU A 39 14.30 4.72 18.07
C GLU A 39 13.62 5.32 19.31
N GLY A 40 12.31 5.10 19.48
CA GLY A 40 11.57 5.68 20.59
C GLY A 40 10.06 5.54 20.43
N LYS A 41 9.33 5.79 21.52
CA LYS A 41 7.86 5.80 21.52
C LYS A 41 7.27 7.11 21.00
N ALA A 42 7.94 8.23 21.25
CA ALA A 42 7.48 9.51 20.73
C ALA A 42 7.92 9.63 19.26
N LYS A 43 6.96 9.92 18.38
CA LYS A 43 7.18 10.01 16.94
C LYS A 43 7.10 11.47 16.48
N ILE A 44 7.81 11.76 15.40
CA ILE A 44 7.72 13.03 14.68
C ILE A 44 7.31 12.67 13.25
N LEU A 45 6.18 13.21 12.80
CA LEU A 45 5.74 13.04 11.43
C LEU A 45 6.59 13.93 10.53
N LEU A 46 7.29 13.31 9.56
CA LEU A 46 8.02 14.01 8.51
C LEU A 46 7.22 13.93 7.21
N MET A 47 6.85 15.10 6.66
CA MET A 47 6.10 15.20 5.41
C MET A 47 6.92 15.92 4.35
N ASP A 48 7.05 15.29 3.17
CA ASP A 48 7.54 15.98 1.97
C ASP A 48 6.35 16.46 1.14
N VAL A 49 6.14 17.78 1.13
CA VAL A 49 5.13 18.46 0.32
C VAL A 49 5.81 19.10 -0.89
N SER A 50 6.18 18.25 -1.84
CA SER A 50 6.77 18.68 -3.11
C SER A 50 5.70 18.85 -4.20
N GLY A 51 5.79 19.94 -4.97
CA GLY A 51 4.92 20.22 -6.13
C GLY A 51 3.74 21.15 -5.82
N VAL A 52 2.70 21.09 -6.65
CA VAL A 52 1.50 21.93 -6.53
C VAL A 52 0.41 21.16 -5.79
N LEU A 53 -0.17 21.77 -4.75
CA LEU A 53 -1.36 21.27 -4.08
C LEU A 53 -2.58 21.39 -4.99
N ALA A 54 -2.78 20.38 -5.83
CA ALA A 54 -3.92 20.25 -6.72
C ALA A 54 -4.68 18.96 -6.42
N ASP A 55 -6.01 19.03 -6.48
CA ASP A 55 -6.88 17.85 -6.39
C ASP A 55 -6.93 17.08 -7.72
N GLU A 56 -6.53 17.74 -8.81
CA GLU A 56 -6.50 17.14 -10.15
C GLU A 56 -5.13 16.51 -10.42
N THR A 57 -5.13 15.22 -10.77
CA THR A 57 -3.94 14.55 -11.32
C THR A 57 -3.79 14.95 -12.78
N GLY A 58 -3.22 16.15 -13.02
CA GLY A 58 -3.01 16.65 -14.37
C GLY A 58 -2.12 15.71 -15.18
N SER A 59 -2.68 15.07 -16.20
CA SER A 59 -1.89 14.59 -17.33
C SER A 59 -2.79 14.32 -18.54
N VAL A 60 -2.61 15.12 -19.60
CA VAL A 60 -3.04 14.77 -20.95
C VAL A 60 -2.03 13.76 -21.46
N VAL A 61 -2.34 12.47 -21.33
CA VAL A 61 -1.52 11.38 -21.86
C VAL A 61 -2.29 10.70 -22.97
N LEU A 62 -1.61 10.35 -24.07
CA LEU A 62 -2.18 9.47 -25.07
C LEU A 62 -2.25 8.05 -24.48
N GLY A 63 -3.41 7.68 -23.94
CA GLY A 63 -3.66 6.40 -23.25
C GLY A 63 -4.36 6.60 -21.90
N THR A 64 -4.56 5.51 -21.14
CA THR A 64 -5.07 5.59 -19.76
C THR A 64 -3.90 5.94 -18.84
N PRO A 65 -3.89 7.11 -18.18
CA PRO A 65 -2.86 7.43 -17.20
C PRO A 65 -2.88 6.41 -16.05
N PRO A 66 -1.73 6.06 -15.46
CA PRO A 66 -1.72 5.25 -14.26
C PRO A 66 -2.49 5.99 -13.15
N PRO A 67 -3.23 5.28 -12.28
CA PRO A 67 -3.88 5.89 -11.14
C PRO A 67 -2.83 6.54 -10.24
N ARG A 68 -3.01 7.82 -9.93
CA ARG A 68 -2.15 8.60 -9.02
C ARG A 68 -3.00 9.13 -7.88
N VAL A 69 -2.40 9.26 -6.70
CA VAL A 69 -3.04 9.90 -5.56
C VAL A 69 -2.78 11.41 -5.66
N PRO A 70 -3.81 12.27 -5.65
CA PRO A 70 -3.62 13.72 -5.59
C PRO A 70 -2.83 14.11 -4.34
N ILE A 71 -1.96 15.12 -4.44
CA ILE A 71 -1.13 15.54 -3.31
C ILE A 71 -2.00 15.98 -2.12
N VAL A 72 -3.11 16.67 -2.39
CA VAL A 72 -4.07 17.09 -1.35
C VAL A 72 -4.69 15.88 -0.63
N ALA A 73 -4.97 14.80 -1.36
CA ALA A 73 -5.50 13.57 -0.77
C ALA A 73 -4.46 12.88 0.11
N ARG A 74 -3.20 12.80 -0.34
CA ARG A 74 -2.09 12.25 0.45
C ARG A 74 -1.85 13.04 1.73
N VAL A 75 -1.74 14.37 1.64
CA VAL A 75 -1.52 15.26 2.79
C VAL A 75 -2.63 15.09 3.83
N ARG A 76 -3.90 15.01 3.39
CA ARG A 76 -5.02 14.78 4.29
C ARG A 76 -4.93 13.43 5.00
N GLU A 77 -4.59 12.37 4.29
CA GLU A 77 -4.45 11.02 4.88
C GLU A 77 -3.28 10.97 5.88
N GLU A 78 -2.15 11.62 5.57
CA GLU A 78 -0.99 11.71 6.47
C GLU A 78 -1.33 12.45 7.76
N LEU A 79 -2.02 13.58 7.66
CA LEU A 79 -2.45 14.36 8.82
C LEU A 79 -3.51 13.62 9.65
N GLN A 80 -4.48 12.96 9.00
CA GLN A 80 -5.51 12.18 9.71
C GLN A 80 -4.87 11.04 10.51
N LYS A 81 -3.92 10.32 9.89
CA LYS A 81 -3.23 9.22 10.54
C LYS A 81 -2.39 9.69 11.74
N ALA A 82 -1.80 10.89 11.66
CA ALA A 82 -1.08 11.48 12.78
C ALA A 82 -2.02 12.02 13.87
N GLU A 83 -3.21 12.50 13.52
CA GLU A 83 -4.24 12.88 14.49
C GLU A 83 -4.72 11.67 15.31
N ASP A 84 -4.85 10.52 14.66
CA ASP A 84 -5.30 9.27 15.28
C ASP A 84 -4.18 8.56 16.10
N ASP A 85 -2.94 9.07 16.06
CA ASP A 85 -1.78 8.47 16.75
C ASP A 85 -1.26 9.36 17.90
N ASP A 86 -1.61 9.00 19.14
CA ASP A 86 -1.19 9.67 20.37
C ASP A 86 0.35 9.70 20.59
N GLU A 87 1.10 8.88 19.87
CA GLU A 87 2.56 8.86 19.91
C GLU A 87 3.19 9.98 19.08
N VAL A 88 2.46 10.57 18.12
CA VAL A 88 2.95 11.68 17.29
C VAL A 88 2.94 12.97 18.10
N ARG A 89 4.12 13.55 18.33
CA ARG A 89 4.30 14.75 19.17
C ARG A 89 4.64 16.01 18.40
N ALA A 90 5.08 15.88 17.15
CA ALA A 90 5.45 17.00 16.30
C ALA A 90 5.33 16.64 14.81
N LEU A 91 5.31 17.69 13.98
CA LEU A 91 5.24 17.65 12.52
C LEU A 91 6.39 18.47 11.95
N ILE A 92 7.06 17.95 10.93
CA ILE A 92 8.05 18.66 10.11
C ILE A 92 7.58 18.59 8.65
N VAL A 93 7.62 19.73 7.96
CA VAL A 93 7.21 19.91 6.55
C VAL A 93 8.34 20.57 5.78
#